data_AF-A0A7C5G221-F1
#
_entry.id   AF-A0A7C5G221-F1
#
_cell.length_a   1.000
_cell.length_b   1.000
_cell.length_c   1.000
_cell.angle_alpha   90.00
_cell.angle_beta   90.00
_cell.angle_gamma   90.00
#
_symmetry.space_group_name_H-M   'P 1'
#
loop_
_entity.id
_entity.type
_entity.pdbx_description
1 polymer ?
#
loop_
_entity_poly.entity_id
_entity_poly.type
_entity_poly.pdbx_seq_one_letter_code
_entity_poly.pdbx_strand_id
1 'polypeptide(L)' 'GAGINITDLINHHRGDFAYNIIDTEQEIPLEVLGKIGGVEGIIRVRTLLAP' A
#
# COMPACT_ATOMS: atom_id res chain seq x y z
N GLY A 1 -1.67 15.61 1.63
CA GLY A 1 -1.32 14.19 1.84
C GLY A 1 -1.83 13.76 3.20
N ALA A 2 -2.03 12.46 3.42
CA ALA A 2 -2.65 11.93 4.64
C ALA A 2 -1.74 11.95 5.91
N GLY A 3 -0.47 12.33 5.78
CA GLY A 3 0.45 12.43 6.93
C GLY A 3 0.76 11.10 7.61
N ILE A 4 0.78 10.00 6.84
CA ILE A 4 1.01 8.65 7.37
C ILE A 4 2.49 8.32 7.35
N ASN A 5 3.04 7.96 8.52
CA ASN A 5 4.42 7.49 8.66
C ASN A 5 4.56 6.04 8.17
N ILE A 6 5.63 5.79 7.43
CA ILE A 6 6.06 4.44 7.03
C ILE A 6 7.14 3.98 8.01
N THR A 7 6.92 2.83 8.64
CA THR A 7 7.87 2.23 9.58
C THR A 7 8.82 1.28 8.86
N ASP A 8 8.31 0.53 7.89
CA ASP A 8 9.11 -0.32 7.01
C ASP A 8 8.50 -0.41 5.61
N LEU A 9 9.35 -0.65 4.62
CA LEU A 9 8.98 -0.79 3.22
C LEU A 9 9.83 -1.89 2.57
N ILE A 10 9.15 -2.95 2.14
CA ILE A 10 9.72 -3.92 1.21
C ILE A 10 9.23 -3.56 -0.19
N ASN A 11 10.17 -3.34 -1.10
CA ASN A 11 9.92 -3.22 -2.53
C ASN A 11 10.62 -4.38 -3.24
N HIS A 12 9.85 -5.22 -3.93
CA HIS A 12 10.38 -6.38 -4.62
C HIS A 12 9.58 -6.66 -5.90
N HIS A 13 10.14 -7.47 -6.80
CA HIS A 13 9.46 -7.91 -8.01
C HIS A 13 9.67 -9.41 -8.27
N ARG A 14 8.75 -10.03 -9.01
CA ARG A 14 8.85 -11.41 -9.45
C ARG A 14 8.33 -11.50 -10.88
N GLY A 15 9.23 -11.74 -11.83
CA GLY A 15 8.92 -11.66 -13.26
C GLY A 15 8.37 -10.27 -13.59
N ASP A 16 7.19 -10.23 -14.19
CA ASP A 16 6.57 -8.99 -14.66
C ASP A 16 5.78 -8.23 -13.57
N PHE A 17 5.80 -8.72 -12.33
CA PHE A 17 5.03 -8.14 -11.23
C PHE A 17 5.93 -7.50 -10.18
N ALA A 18 5.67 -6.24 -9.84
CA ALA A 18 6.22 -5.60 -8.65
C ALA A 18 5.22 -5.66 -7.50
N TYR A 19 5.71 -5.75 -6.26
CA TYR A 19 4.91 -5.66 -5.06
C TYR A 19 5.63 -4.86 -3.98
N ASN A 20 4.84 -4.06 -3.25
CA ASN A 20 5.29 -3.37 -2.05
C ASN A 20 4.55 -3.94 -0.83
N ILE A 21 5.28 -4.15 0.26
CA ILE A 21 4.72 -4.39 1.60
C ILE A 21 5.14 -3.20 2.44
N ILE A 22 4.17 -2.50 3.01
CA ILE A 22 4.37 -1.23 3.72
C ILE A 22 3.79 -1.40 5.10
N ASP A 23 4.64 -1.25 6.11
CA ASP A 23 4.21 -1.20 7.51
C ASP A 23 4.08 0.25 7.94
N THR A 24 2.99 0.56 8.63
CA THR A 24 2.67 1.90 9.12
C THR A 24 2.29 1.85 10.59
N GLU A 25 2.59 2.93 11.33
CA GLU A 25 2.27 3.02 12.76
C GLU A 25 0.75 3.11 13.03
N GLN A 26 -0.01 3.53 12.03
CA GLN A 26 -1.44 3.80 12.13
C GLN A 26 -2.20 3.11 11.00
N GLU A 27 -3.50 2.88 11.22
CA GLU A 27 -4.40 2.35 10.22
C GLU A 27 -4.47 3.24 8.98
N ILE A 28 -4.63 2.61 7.81
CA ILE A 28 -4.74 3.31 6.54
C ILE A 28 -6.21 3.61 6.24
N PRO A 29 -6.61 4.90 6.13
CA PRO A 29 -7.98 5.26 5.76
C PRO A 29 -8.36 4.69 4.38
N LEU A 30 -9.63 4.28 4.22
CA LEU A 30 -10.14 3.73 2.96
C LEU A 30 -9.94 4.68 1.76
N GLU A 31 -10.02 5.99 1.97
CA GLU A 31 -9.75 6.99 0.94
C GLU A 31 -8.30 6.90 0.41
N VAL A 32 -7.34 6.65 1.29
CA VAL A 32 -5.92 6.49 0.92
C VAL A 32 -5.73 5.19 0.12
N LEU A 33 -6.34 4.08 0.55
CA LEU A 33 -6.32 2.83 -0.21
C LEU A 33 -6.94 3.01 -1.61
N GLY A 34 -8.05 3.73 -1.71
CA GLY A 34 -8.70 4.05 -2.98
C GLY A 34 -7.80 4.88 -3.91
N LYS A 35 -7.08 5.87 -3.37
CA LYS A 35 -6.12 6.67 -4.14
C LYS A 35 -4.96 5.82 -4.65
N ILE A 36 -4.39 4.93 -3.83
CA ILE A 36 -3.31 4.02 -4.27
C ILE A 36 -3.83 3.06 -5.34
N GLY A 37 -5.03 2.48 -5.14
CA GLY A 37 -5.64 1.55 -6.09
C GLY A 37 -6.04 2.20 -7.42
N GLY A 38 -6.23 3.52 -7.45
CA GLY A 38 -6.53 4.28 -8.67
C GLY A 38 -5.30 4.69 -9.49
N VAL A 39 -4.08 4.41 -9.02
CA VAL A 39 -2.86 4.70 -9.79
C VAL A 39 -2.76 3.70 -10.96
N GLU A 40 -2.52 4.23 -12.16
CA GLU A 40 -2.36 3.41 -13.36
C GLU A 40 -1.29 2.34 -13.18
N GLY A 41 -1.61 1.10 -13.59
CA GLY A 41 -0.71 -0.05 -13.44
C GLY A 41 -0.77 -0.76 -12.09
N ILE A 42 -1.49 -0.23 -11.08
CA ILE A 42 -1.73 -0.94 -9.83
C ILE A 42 -2.77 -2.04 -10.04
N ILE A 43 -2.36 -3.28 -9.75
CA ILE A 43 -3.19 -4.47 -9.96
C ILE A 43 -4.11 -4.71 -8.76
N ARG A 44 -3.63 -4.46 -7.53
CA ARG A 44 -4.37 -4.67 -6.29
C ARG A 44 -3.73 -3.93 -5.12
N VAL A 45 -4.57 -3.41 -4.23
CA VAL A 45 -4.18 -2.83 -2.93
C VAL A 45 -5.07 -3.43 -1.84
N ARG A 46 -4.50 -3.73 -0.67
CA ARG A 46 -5.23 -4.20 0.51
C ARG A 46 -4.42 -3.94 1.78
N THR A 47 -5.10 -3.89 2.92
CA THR A 47 -4.46 -4.01 4.23
C THR A 47 -4.32 -5.49 4.61
N LEU A 48 -3.33 -5.81 5.45
CA LEU A 48 -3.13 -7.16 5.98
C LEU A 48 -3.86 -7.39 7.30
N LEU A 49 -4.04 -6.32 8.08
CA LEU A 49 -4.92 -6.32 9.24
C LEU A 49 -6.34 -6.07 8.74
N ALA A 50 -7.24 -7.01 9.03
CA ALA A 50 -8.67 -6.74 8.93
C ALA A 50 -9.05 -5.76 10.06
N PRO A 51 -10.01 -4.85 9.83
CA PRO A 51 -10.62 -4.12 10.94
C PRO A 51 -11.20 -5.07 11.98
#